data_AF-A0A973BLN7-F1
#
_entry.id   AF-A0A973BLN7-F1
#
_cell.length_a   1.000
_cell.length_b   1.000
_cell.length_c   1.000
_cell.angle_alpha   90.00
_cell.angle_beta   90.00
_cell.angle_gamma   90.00
#
_symmetry.space_group_name_H-M   'P 1'
#
loop_
_entity.id
_entity.type
_entity.pdbx_description
1 polymer ?
#
loop_
_entity_poly.entity_id
_entity_poly.type
_entity_poly.pdbx_seq_one_letter_code
_entity_poly.pdbx_strand_id
1 'polypeptide(L)'
;SAFDLDLKFRCNESSAQTAALTVNLIDGSGATVYEDEQTFELQPGSTQLSHAITLKEAKLWSCQSPHLYTAHASISLKGKVIAKSTERIGLREFTYENERFYLNGKRIYLRGGFWEGVYAKHQSYPDSREEVRREIELAQAAGFNLLRPWRRPVPQMILEEADAAGLLVIASPAVECMSCWPTITPKTPDRIEHEIRQLVLRDRNHASIIWWEMFNEVTRKEIAELIPTMSLMTRELDETRLILDESGGWADGAHFYLPYSSEKQTLSELHSYVRAPVSEKHWKLYQDLGKTDTNEGNTVIKAGTGLFVSEFGFGGLPEIEANCTLFAAHGNPKLPAYRHHQKILKALKHSMAACEFDAIYKDVDTFCRASQTVQARGNRRQLEVLLSNKNVSGYCIHAFTDGDWILGAGLIDHWQRPKEAYHAISEANRTPSILCFPDKRNLKEGETIEITIVLRGLNSPLPADIELSNGELTFKLSNLNWSGQDNFQQTRAYIPSTLLNVGSNT
;
A
#
# COMPACT_ATOMS: atom_id res chain seq x y z
N SER A 1 11.79 24.23 -10.12
CA SER A 1 12.17 23.15 -9.18
C SER A 1 13.66 22.93 -9.27
N ALA A 2 14.35 22.85 -8.13
CA ALA A 2 15.77 22.50 -8.08
C ALA A 2 15.92 21.16 -7.35
N PHE A 3 16.88 20.35 -7.77
CA PHE A 3 17.26 19.12 -7.09
C PHE A 3 18.75 18.87 -7.32
N ASP A 4 19.37 18.12 -6.41
CA ASP A 4 20.79 17.78 -6.51
C ASP A 4 20.96 16.36 -7.08
N LEU A 5 21.90 16.23 -8.00
CA LEU A 5 22.40 14.96 -8.51
C LEU A 5 23.66 14.59 -7.72
N ASP A 6 23.53 13.65 -6.80
CA ASP A 6 24.66 13.13 -6.03
C ASP A 6 25.30 11.92 -6.72
N LEU A 7 26.59 12.06 -7.02
CA LEU A 7 27.37 11.08 -7.74
C LEU A 7 28.54 10.60 -6.89
N LYS A 8 28.70 9.29 -6.79
CA LYS A 8 29.83 8.65 -6.10
C LYS A 8 30.65 7.82 -7.08
N PHE A 9 31.94 8.09 -7.12
CA PHE A 9 32.87 7.47 -8.05
C PHE A 9 34.00 6.78 -7.31
N ARG A 10 34.51 5.69 -7.90
CA ARG A 10 35.74 5.05 -7.47
C ARG A 10 36.78 5.11 -8.58
N CYS A 11 37.88 5.82 -8.33
CA CYS A 11 39.02 5.93 -9.22
C CYS A 11 40.12 4.95 -8.79
N ASN A 12 40.63 4.18 -9.74
CA ASN A 12 41.73 3.24 -9.52
C ASN A 12 43.11 3.82 -9.90
N GLU A 13 43.16 5.08 -10.35
CA GLU A 13 44.43 5.77 -10.64
C GLU A 13 45.19 6.07 -9.35
N SER A 14 46.52 6.12 -9.45
CA SER A 14 47.40 6.41 -8.32
C SER A 14 47.56 7.90 -8.01
N SER A 15 47.11 8.79 -8.91
CA SER A 15 47.18 10.23 -8.77
C SER A 15 45.91 10.91 -9.25
N ALA A 16 45.64 12.12 -8.75
CA ALA A 16 44.48 12.90 -9.14
C ALA A 16 44.47 13.15 -10.66
N GLN A 17 43.28 13.05 -11.26
CA GLN A 17 43.06 13.30 -12.68
C GLN A 17 42.03 14.42 -12.84
N THR A 18 42.26 15.33 -13.79
CA THR A 18 41.21 16.27 -14.21
C THR A 18 40.21 15.54 -15.08
N ALA A 19 38.95 15.50 -14.63
CA ALA A 19 37.84 14.87 -15.32
C ALA A 19 36.75 15.90 -15.63
N ALA A 20 35.90 15.60 -16.62
CA ALA A 20 34.69 16.37 -16.89
C ALA A 20 33.46 15.48 -16.69
N LEU A 21 32.50 15.97 -15.90
CA LEU A 21 31.17 15.41 -15.80
C LEU A 21 30.26 16.12 -16.79
N THR A 22 29.62 15.37 -17.68
CA THR A 22 28.51 15.85 -18.50
C THR A 22 27.21 15.28 -17.96
N VAL A 23 26.22 16.14 -17.72
CA VAL A 23 24.87 15.76 -17.28
C VAL A 23 23.87 16.20 -18.33
N ASN A 24 22.97 15.30 -18.71
CA ASN A 24 21.87 15.59 -19.63
C ASN A 24 20.57 15.04 -19.06
N LEU A 25 19.51 15.85 -19.06
CA LEU A 25 18.18 15.43 -18.65
C LEU A 25 17.23 15.49 -19.85
N ILE A 26 16.60 14.36 -20.15
CA ILE A 26 15.68 14.19 -21.27
C ILE A 26 14.25 14.05 -20.74
N ASP A 27 13.34 14.87 -21.26
CA ASP A 27 11.88 14.77 -21.03
C ASP A 27 11.31 13.47 -21.63
N GLY A 28 10.16 13.01 -21.16
CA GLY A 28 9.43 11.87 -21.75
C GLY A 28 9.04 12.07 -23.22
N SER A 29 9.09 13.31 -23.74
CA SER A 29 8.95 13.64 -25.17
C SER A 29 10.21 13.36 -26.01
N GLY A 30 11.35 13.10 -25.37
CA GLY A 30 12.66 12.97 -26.00
C GLY A 30 13.46 14.27 -26.12
N ALA A 31 12.92 15.40 -25.65
CA ALA A 31 13.63 16.68 -25.67
C ALA A 31 14.62 16.80 -24.51
N THR A 32 15.85 17.25 -24.79
CA THR A 32 16.80 17.68 -23.75
C THR A 32 16.26 18.93 -23.06
N VAL A 33 16.00 18.86 -21.76
CA VAL A 33 15.50 19.97 -20.95
C VAL A 33 16.56 20.57 -20.03
N TYR A 34 17.69 19.88 -19.87
CA TYR A 34 18.86 20.35 -19.14
C TYR A 34 20.11 19.69 -19.70
N GLU A 35 21.18 20.47 -19.81
CA GLU A 35 22.51 20.00 -20.16
C GLU A 35 23.54 20.89 -19.47
N ASP A 36 24.52 20.27 -18.82
CA ASP A 36 25.65 20.98 -18.24
C ASP A 36 26.92 20.13 -18.28
N GLU A 37 28.07 20.81 -18.27
CA GLU A 37 29.38 20.18 -18.17
C GLU A 37 30.20 20.88 -17.09
N GLN A 38 30.70 20.10 -16.12
CA GLN A 38 31.57 20.59 -15.06
C GLN A 38 32.88 19.82 -15.00
N THR A 39 33.99 20.54 -14.91
CA THR A 39 35.31 19.95 -14.65
C THR A 39 35.56 19.80 -13.16
N PHE A 40 36.14 18.69 -12.74
CA PHE A 40 36.49 18.44 -11.35
C PHE A 40 37.78 17.61 -11.23
N GLU A 41 38.37 17.62 -10.04
CA GLU A 41 39.49 16.73 -9.72
C GLU A 41 38.97 15.37 -9.21
N LEU A 42 39.24 14.32 -9.97
CA LEU A 42 38.96 12.95 -9.57
C LEU A 42 40.13 12.42 -8.75
N GLN A 43 39.91 12.25 -7.44
CA GLN A 43 40.93 11.78 -6.50
C GLN A 43 41.07 10.24 -6.56
N PRO A 44 42.27 9.68 -6.28
CA PRO A 44 42.45 8.25 -6.06
C PRO A 44 41.48 7.71 -5.00
N GLY A 45 40.89 6.55 -5.23
CA GLY A 45 39.90 5.98 -4.30
C GLY A 45 38.49 6.53 -4.52
N SER A 46 37.80 6.98 -3.47
CA SER A 46 36.40 7.44 -3.57
C SER A 46 36.32 8.96 -3.71
N THR A 47 35.58 9.44 -4.70
CA THR A 47 35.22 10.86 -4.86
C THR A 47 33.69 10.99 -4.85
N GLN A 48 33.17 11.95 -4.10
CA GLN A 48 31.74 12.32 -4.10
C GLN A 48 31.60 13.71 -4.72
N LEU A 49 30.62 13.87 -5.60
CA LEU A 49 30.35 15.10 -6.32
C LEU A 49 28.83 15.34 -6.25
N SER A 50 28.43 16.54 -5.86
CA SER A 50 27.06 16.98 -5.92
C SER A 50 26.91 18.02 -7.03
N HIS A 51 25.84 17.92 -7.81
CA HIS A 51 25.58 18.78 -8.96
C HIS A 51 24.14 19.29 -8.94
N ALA A 52 23.98 20.59 -8.72
CA ALA A 52 22.66 21.21 -8.60
C ALA A 52 22.00 21.42 -9.96
N ILE A 53 20.81 20.86 -10.15
CA ILE A 53 20.02 20.97 -11.37
C ILE A 53 18.81 21.86 -11.09
N THR A 54 18.69 22.96 -11.85
CA THR A 54 17.53 23.85 -11.78
C THR A 54 16.72 23.81 -13.07
N LEU A 55 15.47 23.34 -12.98
CA LEU A 55 14.52 23.30 -14.09
C LEU A 55 13.46 24.39 -13.88
N LYS A 56 13.33 25.30 -14.85
CA LYS A 56 12.38 26.42 -14.79
C LYS A 56 10.91 25.96 -14.81
N GLU A 57 10.59 24.96 -15.63
CA GLU A 57 9.22 24.45 -15.82
C GLU A 57 9.17 22.92 -15.64
N ALA A 58 9.67 22.45 -14.50
CA ALA A 58 9.63 21.03 -14.17
C ALA A 58 8.19 20.52 -14.07
N LYS A 59 7.84 19.55 -14.92
CA LYS A 59 6.67 18.70 -14.75
C LYS A 59 6.92 17.72 -13.61
N LEU A 60 6.01 17.69 -12.64
CA LEU A 60 6.10 16.83 -11.46
C LEU A 60 5.49 15.45 -11.71
N TRP A 61 6.07 14.44 -11.07
CA TRP A 61 5.51 13.11 -10.98
C TRP A 61 4.37 13.08 -9.94
N SER A 62 3.26 12.44 -10.30
CA SER A 62 2.13 12.18 -9.40
C SER A 62 1.33 10.97 -9.90
N CYS A 63 0.40 10.46 -9.08
CA CYS A 63 -0.43 9.33 -9.49
C CYS A 63 -1.26 9.57 -10.76
N GLN A 64 -1.71 10.81 -10.99
CA GLN A 64 -2.52 11.17 -12.16
C GLN A 64 -1.68 11.61 -13.36
N SER A 65 -0.43 12.00 -13.11
CA SER A 65 0.52 12.46 -14.12
C SER A 65 1.91 11.95 -13.76
N PRO A 66 2.22 10.66 -14.03
CA PRO A 66 3.50 10.02 -13.67
C PRO A 66 4.62 10.44 -14.61
N HIS A 67 4.96 11.72 -14.56
CA HIS A 67 5.96 12.31 -15.44
C HIS A 67 7.37 11.87 -15.04
N LEU A 68 8.13 11.31 -15.99
CA LEU A 68 9.47 10.80 -15.77
C LEU A 68 10.47 11.44 -16.75
N TYR A 69 11.65 11.73 -16.25
CA TYR A 69 12.81 12.17 -17.01
C TYR A 69 13.83 11.03 -17.10
N THR A 70 14.69 11.09 -18.11
CA THR A 70 15.89 10.24 -18.19
C THR A 70 17.12 11.09 -17.92
N ALA A 71 17.82 10.81 -16.82
CA ALA A 71 19.06 11.47 -16.45
C ALA A 71 20.25 10.66 -16.96
N HIS A 72 21.02 11.24 -17.87
CA HIS A 72 22.30 10.70 -18.32
C HIS A 72 23.43 11.46 -17.65
N ALA A 73 24.32 10.73 -16.98
CA ALA A 73 25.55 11.27 -16.43
C ALA A 73 26.73 10.54 -17.06
N SER A 74 27.76 11.27 -17.49
CA SER A 74 28.98 10.65 -18.02
C SER A 74 30.22 11.38 -17.54
N ILE A 75 31.28 10.62 -17.26
CA ILE A 75 32.59 11.18 -16.94
C ILE A 75 33.53 10.95 -18.12
N SER A 76 34.25 12.00 -18.51
CA SER A 76 35.33 11.91 -19.47
C SER A 76 36.70 12.25 -18.84
N LEU A 77 37.73 11.53 -19.29
CA LEU A 77 39.14 11.82 -19.04
C LEU A 77 39.84 12.06 -20.37
N LYS A 78 40.52 13.19 -20.52
CA LYS A 78 41.25 13.56 -21.75
C LYS A 78 40.37 13.43 -23.02
N GLY A 79 39.10 13.84 -22.91
CA GLY A 79 38.11 13.78 -23.99
C GLY A 79 37.51 12.39 -24.27
N LYS A 80 37.88 11.35 -23.53
CA LYS A 80 37.31 10.00 -23.65
C LYS A 80 36.36 9.71 -22.51
N VAL A 81 35.12 9.30 -22.81
CA VAL A 81 34.16 8.86 -21.79
C VAL A 81 34.62 7.55 -21.15
N ILE A 82 34.76 7.55 -19.82
CA ILE A 82 35.23 6.41 -19.02
C ILE A 82 34.14 5.77 -18.16
N ALA A 83 33.07 6.51 -17.86
CA ALA A 83 31.94 6.03 -17.07
C ALA A 83 30.65 6.68 -17.56
N LYS A 84 29.54 5.93 -17.48
CA LYS A 84 28.20 6.41 -17.80
C LYS A 84 27.21 5.83 -16.79
N SER A 85 26.21 6.62 -16.42
CA SER A 85 25.01 6.18 -15.71
C SER A 85 23.77 6.70 -16.42
N THR A 86 22.68 5.95 -16.33
CA THR A 86 21.39 6.35 -16.87
C THR A 86 20.30 5.92 -15.90
N GLU A 87 19.55 6.89 -15.40
CA GLU A 87 18.51 6.69 -14.40
C GLU A 87 17.21 7.32 -14.89
N ARG A 88 16.09 6.63 -14.65
CA ARG A 88 14.76 7.24 -14.83
C ARG A 88 14.35 7.85 -13.51
N ILE A 89 13.97 9.12 -13.51
CA ILE A 89 13.63 9.85 -12.29
C ILE A 89 12.29 10.57 -12.43
N GLY A 90 11.53 10.65 -11.34
CA GLY A 90 10.32 11.45 -11.23
C GLY A 90 10.48 12.52 -10.17
N LEU A 91 10.19 13.77 -10.53
CA LEU A 91 10.33 14.91 -9.61
C LEU A 91 9.06 15.05 -8.79
N ARG A 92 9.13 14.81 -7.49
CA ARG A 92 7.98 14.92 -6.59
C ARG A 92 8.42 15.29 -5.19
N GLU A 93 7.49 15.83 -4.42
CA GLU A 93 7.60 15.96 -2.97
C GLU A 93 6.51 15.12 -2.30
N PHE A 94 6.88 14.27 -1.35
CA PHE A 94 5.93 13.52 -0.53
C PHE A 94 6.24 13.76 0.95
N THR A 95 5.25 14.23 1.70
CA THR A 95 5.42 14.62 3.11
C THR A 95 4.20 14.24 3.94
N TYR A 96 4.35 14.31 5.25
CA TYR A 96 3.32 14.08 6.24
C TYR A 96 3.24 15.29 7.18
N GLU A 97 2.11 15.99 7.16
CA GLU A 97 1.92 17.25 7.88
C GLU A 97 0.51 17.31 8.45
N ASN A 98 0.37 17.83 9.67
CA ASN A 98 -0.93 17.92 10.35
C ASN A 98 -1.71 16.59 10.27
N GLU A 99 -0.97 15.50 10.43
CA GLU A 99 -1.44 14.13 10.43
C GLU A 99 -2.07 13.63 9.13
N ARG A 100 -1.73 14.27 7.99
CA ARG A 100 -2.20 13.91 6.66
C ARG A 100 -1.04 13.80 5.69
N PHE A 101 -1.22 12.98 4.66
CA PHE A 101 -0.25 12.80 3.58
C PHE A 101 -0.44 13.84 2.48
N TYR A 102 0.67 14.32 1.92
CA TYR A 102 0.69 15.28 0.82
C TYR A 102 1.63 14.81 -0.28
N LEU A 103 1.19 14.95 -1.53
CA LEU A 103 2.00 14.75 -2.73
C LEU A 103 2.00 16.06 -3.53
N ASN A 104 3.17 16.66 -3.70
CA ASN A 104 3.37 17.95 -4.38
C ASN A 104 2.50 19.07 -3.77
N GLY A 105 2.49 19.17 -2.44
CA GLY A 105 1.70 20.15 -1.68
C GLY A 105 0.17 19.90 -1.68
N LYS A 106 -0.31 18.81 -2.31
CA LYS A 106 -1.74 18.47 -2.36
C LYS A 106 -2.02 17.27 -1.46
N ARG A 107 -3.03 17.40 -0.60
CA ARG A 107 -3.48 16.31 0.28
C ARG A 107 -3.85 15.08 -0.56
N ILE A 108 -3.33 13.93 -0.18
CA ILE A 108 -3.61 12.64 -0.81
C ILE A 108 -4.17 11.67 0.23
N TYR A 109 -5.25 10.98 -0.13
CA TYR A 109 -5.80 9.88 0.67
C TYR A 109 -5.19 8.58 0.15
N LEU A 110 -4.44 7.88 1.01
CA LEU A 110 -3.79 6.63 0.64
C LEU A 110 -4.81 5.49 0.64
N ARG A 111 -4.95 4.82 -0.51
CA ARG A 111 -5.77 3.64 -0.71
C ARG A 111 -4.82 2.51 -1.05
N GLY A 112 -4.42 1.79 -0.01
CA GLY A 112 -3.41 0.75 -0.07
C GLY A 112 -3.98 -0.65 -0.26
N GLY A 113 -3.23 -1.47 -0.98
CA GLY A 113 -3.36 -2.93 -0.98
C GLY A 113 -2.07 -3.57 -0.51
N PHE A 114 -2.15 -4.46 0.47
CA PHE A 114 -0.98 -5.24 0.91
C PHE A 114 -0.57 -6.20 -0.20
N TRP A 115 0.70 -6.16 -0.57
CA TRP A 115 1.27 -6.91 -1.69
C TRP A 115 2.31 -7.88 -1.17
N GLU A 116 2.00 -9.17 -1.14
CA GLU A 116 3.00 -10.17 -0.80
C GLU A 116 3.93 -10.39 -2.01
N GLY A 117 3.39 -10.37 -3.23
CA GLY A 117 4.14 -10.54 -4.49
C GLY A 117 4.51 -11.99 -4.81
N VAL A 118 3.72 -12.98 -4.38
CA VAL A 118 4.01 -14.41 -4.59
C VAL A 118 3.53 -14.87 -5.97
N TYR A 119 4.45 -14.99 -6.92
CA TYR A 119 4.12 -15.41 -8.29
C TYR A 119 4.08 -16.93 -8.44
N ALA A 120 3.05 -17.44 -9.10
CA ALA A 120 2.80 -18.89 -9.23
C ALA A 120 3.95 -19.68 -9.90
N LYS A 121 4.74 -19.03 -10.77
CA LYS A 121 5.80 -19.67 -11.58
C LYS A 121 7.20 -19.57 -10.97
N HIS A 122 7.51 -18.45 -10.30
CA HIS A 122 8.87 -18.12 -9.84
C HIS A 122 8.94 -17.69 -8.37
N GLN A 123 7.84 -17.78 -7.62
CA GLN A 123 7.71 -17.44 -6.20
C GLN A 123 7.90 -15.96 -5.86
N SER A 124 9.06 -15.36 -6.13
CA SER A 124 9.40 -14.00 -5.67
C SER A 124 9.75 -13.03 -6.79
N TYR A 125 9.57 -13.44 -8.04
CA TYR A 125 9.88 -12.63 -9.21
C TYR A 125 8.78 -12.81 -10.27
N PRO A 126 8.32 -11.75 -10.95
CA PRO A 126 7.33 -11.88 -12.02
C PRO A 126 7.92 -12.59 -13.24
N ASP A 127 7.07 -13.26 -14.03
CA ASP A 127 7.46 -13.93 -15.29
C ASP A 127 7.77 -12.92 -16.40
N SER A 128 7.08 -11.77 -16.38
CA SER A 128 7.17 -10.73 -17.43
C SER A 128 6.73 -9.35 -16.95
N ARG A 129 7.07 -8.30 -17.69
CA ARG A 129 6.56 -6.93 -17.44
C ARG A 129 5.05 -6.85 -17.65
N GLU A 130 4.52 -7.65 -18.56
CA GLU A 130 3.08 -7.73 -18.84
C GLU A 130 2.30 -8.25 -17.63
N GLU A 131 2.84 -9.25 -16.92
CA GLU A 131 2.26 -9.74 -15.65
C GLU A 131 2.26 -8.64 -14.57
N VAL A 132 3.34 -7.86 -14.47
CA VAL A 132 3.44 -6.73 -13.55
C VAL A 132 2.42 -5.63 -13.91
N ARG A 133 2.34 -5.25 -15.19
CA ARG A 133 1.39 -4.23 -15.67
C ARG A 133 -0.05 -4.63 -15.36
N ARG A 134 -0.40 -5.89 -15.62
CA ARG A 134 -1.73 -6.43 -15.29
C ARG A 134 -2.03 -6.34 -13.79
N GLU A 135 -1.06 -6.64 -12.94
CA GLU A 135 -1.21 -6.52 -11.48
C GLU A 135 -1.46 -5.06 -11.05
N ILE A 136 -0.69 -4.13 -11.60
CA ILE A 136 -0.84 -2.69 -11.35
C ILE A 136 -2.19 -2.18 -11.86
N GLU A 137 -2.59 -2.58 -13.06
CA GLU A 137 -3.90 -2.25 -13.63
C GLU A 137 -5.05 -2.77 -12.76
N LEU A 138 -4.93 -4.01 -12.24
CA LEU A 138 -5.90 -4.56 -11.30
C LEU A 138 -5.95 -3.75 -10.00
N ALA A 139 -4.81 -3.32 -9.45
CA ALA A 139 -4.75 -2.49 -8.26
C ALA A 139 -5.42 -1.13 -8.49
N GLN A 140 -5.08 -0.45 -9.58
CA GLN A 140 -5.66 0.85 -9.94
C GLN A 140 -7.16 0.75 -10.25
N ALA A 141 -7.61 -0.31 -10.92
CA ALA A 141 -9.03 -0.57 -11.19
C ALA A 141 -9.82 -0.92 -9.91
N ALA A 142 -9.16 -1.43 -8.86
CA ALA A 142 -9.74 -1.55 -7.53
C ALA A 142 -9.78 -0.21 -6.77
N GLY A 143 -9.23 0.87 -7.35
CA GLY A 143 -9.16 2.19 -6.75
C GLY A 143 -7.95 2.41 -5.84
N PHE A 144 -6.98 1.50 -5.83
CA PHE A 144 -5.74 1.68 -5.07
C PHE A 144 -4.81 2.66 -5.76
N ASN A 145 -4.10 3.44 -4.95
CA ASN A 145 -2.98 4.29 -5.38
C ASN A 145 -1.67 3.92 -4.69
N LEU A 146 -1.69 2.92 -3.81
CA LEU A 146 -0.56 2.46 -3.02
C LEU A 146 -0.52 0.92 -2.99
N LEU A 147 0.66 0.34 -3.17
CA LEU A 147 0.95 -1.04 -2.80
C LEU A 147 1.97 -1.07 -1.66
N ARG A 148 1.65 -1.84 -0.62
CA ARG A 148 2.52 -2.04 0.54
C ARG A 148 3.14 -3.43 0.48
N PRO A 149 4.41 -3.58 0.05
CA PRO A 149 5.11 -4.84 0.16
C PRO A 149 5.44 -5.17 1.61
N TRP A 150 5.67 -6.44 1.88
CA TRP A 150 6.22 -6.89 3.14
C TRP A 150 7.21 -8.05 2.94
N ARG A 151 8.12 -8.22 3.91
CA ARG A 151 9.12 -9.30 4.00
C ARG A 151 10.21 -9.33 2.93
N ARG A 152 10.25 -8.42 1.96
CA ARG A 152 11.30 -8.37 0.94
C ARG A 152 11.37 -7.06 0.15
N PRO A 153 12.57 -6.73 -0.39
CA PRO A 153 12.73 -5.72 -1.42
C PRO A 153 11.85 -6.00 -2.64
N VAL A 154 11.20 -4.96 -3.15
CA VAL A 154 10.42 -5.04 -4.38
C VAL A 154 11.39 -5.28 -5.57
N PRO A 155 11.09 -6.21 -6.48
CA PRO A 155 11.84 -6.35 -7.72
C PRO A 155 11.88 -5.03 -8.51
N GLN A 156 13.06 -4.64 -9.00
CA GLN A 156 13.27 -3.38 -9.74
C GLN A 156 12.28 -3.21 -10.90
N MET A 157 11.97 -4.28 -11.64
CA MET A 157 10.98 -4.26 -12.72
C MET A 157 9.61 -3.73 -12.26
N ILE A 158 9.18 -4.08 -11.03
CA ILE A 158 7.90 -3.63 -10.48
C ILE A 158 7.96 -2.16 -10.10
N LEU A 159 9.08 -1.70 -9.53
CA LEU A 159 9.28 -0.28 -9.21
C LEU A 159 9.28 0.59 -10.47
N GLU A 160 9.90 0.13 -11.56
CA GLU A 160 9.90 0.84 -12.84
C GLU A 160 8.51 0.92 -13.48
N GLU A 161 7.71 -0.14 -13.40
CA GLU A 161 6.34 -0.12 -13.90
C GLU A 161 5.43 0.70 -12.97
N ALA A 162 5.65 0.69 -11.65
CA ALA A 162 4.95 1.55 -10.69
C ALA A 162 5.26 3.04 -10.91
N ASP A 163 6.53 3.38 -11.16
CA ASP A 163 6.94 4.72 -11.56
C ASP A 163 6.21 5.17 -12.83
N ALA A 164 6.15 4.31 -13.84
CA ALA A 164 5.50 4.61 -15.12
C ALA A 164 3.97 4.73 -14.99
N ALA A 165 3.35 3.93 -14.13
CA ALA A 165 1.91 3.88 -13.94
C ALA A 165 1.36 4.92 -12.94
N GLY A 166 2.23 5.58 -12.16
CA GLY A 166 1.80 6.49 -11.10
C GLY A 166 1.26 5.75 -9.87
N LEU A 167 1.77 4.57 -9.58
CA LEU A 167 1.42 3.80 -8.40
C LEU A 167 2.44 4.08 -7.29
N LEU A 168 1.97 4.44 -6.10
CA LEU A 168 2.85 4.61 -4.93
C LEU A 168 3.22 3.24 -4.38
N VAL A 169 4.43 3.13 -3.86
CA VAL A 169 4.99 1.91 -3.28
C VAL A 169 5.65 2.26 -1.94
N ILE A 170 5.46 1.41 -0.94
CA ILE A 170 6.28 1.42 0.27
C ILE A 170 7.49 0.51 0.01
N ALA A 171 8.67 0.82 0.52
CA ALA A 171 9.81 -0.08 0.38
C ALA A 171 10.24 -0.60 1.75
N SER A 172 10.38 -1.91 1.87
CA SER A 172 10.70 -2.61 3.12
C SER A 172 11.84 -3.61 2.92
N PRO A 173 12.78 -3.75 3.88
CA PRO A 173 13.87 -4.71 3.78
C PRO A 173 13.38 -6.15 4.00
N ALA A 174 14.22 -7.14 3.68
CA ALA A 174 13.93 -8.55 3.94
C ALA A 174 14.12 -8.92 5.43
N VAL A 175 13.36 -8.28 6.33
CA VAL A 175 13.43 -8.50 7.78
C VAL A 175 12.07 -8.97 8.31
N GLU A 176 11.99 -10.23 8.72
CA GLU A 176 10.88 -10.74 9.51
C GLU A 176 11.10 -10.38 10.98
N CYS A 177 10.15 -9.72 11.63
CA CYS A 177 10.33 -9.13 12.95
C CYS A 177 9.38 -9.69 14.02
N MET A 178 8.44 -10.55 13.60
CA MET A 178 7.48 -11.20 14.47
C MET A 178 8.11 -12.37 15.24
N SER A 179 7.28 -13.07 16.01
CA SER A 179 7.68 -13.88 17.17
C SER A 179 8.65 -15.05 16.92
N CYS A 180 8.89 -15.46 15.67
CA CYS A 180 9.67 -16.67 15.35
C CYS A 180 10.95 -16.45 14.53
N TRP A 181 11.14 -15.29 13.90
CA TRP A 181 12.29 -15.02 13.03
C TRP A 181 12.80 -13.57 13.21
N PRO A 182 14.01 -13.24 12.73
CA PRO A 182 15.05 -14.18 12.32
C PRO A 182 15.60 -14.93 13.55
N THR A 183 16.31 -16.03 13.33
CA THR A 183 17.17 -16.58 14.40
C THR A 183 18.18 -15.50 14.81
N ILE A 184 18.18 -15.11 16.08
CA ILE A 184 19.07 -14.04 16.56
C ILE A 184 20.45 -14.62 16.78
N THR A 185 21.44 -13.94 16.21
CA THR A 185 22.86 -14.25 16.33
C THR A 185 23.63 -12.95 16.53
N PRO A 186 24.88 -12.98 16.99
CA PRO A 186 25.71 -11.77 17.07
C PRO A 186 25.88 -11.03 15.73
N LYS A 187 25.66 -11.70 14.59
CA LYS A 187 25.73 -11.10 13.24
C LYS A 187 24.40 -10.50 12.76
N THR A 188 23.33 -10.62 13.54
CA THR A 188 21.99 -10.15 13.12
C THR A 188 21.96 -8.64 12.88
N PRO A 189 22.54 -7.77 13.74
CA PRO A 189 22.58 -6.33 13.49
C PRO A 189 23.27 -5.99 12.16
N ASP A 190 24.48 -6.51 11.92
CA ASP A 190 25.23 -6.27 10.68
C ASP A 190 24.47 -6.72 9.42
N ARG A 191 23.72 -7.81 9.50
CA ARG A 191 22.91 -8.33 8.38
C ARG A 191 21.73 -7.42 8.07
N ILE A 192 21.04 -6.93 9.09
CA ILE A 192 19.92 -6.00 8.94
C ILE A 192 20.42 -4.67 8.39
N GLU A 193 21.52 -4.15 8.94
CA GLU A 193 22.17 -2.94 8.46
C GLU A 193 22.55 -3.07 6.97
N HIS A 194 23.19 -4.18 6.61
CA HIS A 194 23.57 -4.46 5.23
C HIS A 194 22.36 -4.49 4.30
N GLU A 195 21.29 -5.21 4.68
CA GLU A 195 20.07 -5.33 3.89
C GLU A 195 19.42 -3.96 3.63
N ILE A 196 19.23 -3.16 4.68
CA ILE A 196 18.65 -1.82 4.57
C ILE A 196 19.54 -0.93 3.70
N ARG A 197 20.86 -0.96 3.91
CA ARG A 197 21.81 -0.17 3.12
C ARG A 197 21.76 -0.54 1.64
N GLN A 198 21.69 -1.83 1.30
CA GLN A 198 21.58 -2.27 -0.09
C GLN A 198 20.24 -1.88 -0.71
N LEU A 199 19.13 -2.05 0.02
CA LEU A 199 17.79 -1.66 -0.43
C LEU A 199 17.74 -0.18 -0.79
N VAL A 200 18.11 0.70 0.15
CA VAL A 200 17.99 2.15 -0.04
C VAL A 200 18.88 2.64 -1.17
N LEU A 201 20.15 2.20 -1.21
CA LEU A 201 21.07 2.62 -2.27
C LEU A 201 20.65 2.15 -3.66
N ARG A 202 20.00 0.97 -3.76
CA ARG A 202 19.48 0.44 -5.03
C ARG A 202 18.24 1.20 -5.50
N ASP A 203 17.32 1.51 -4.59
CA ASP A 203 15.95 1.87 -4.97
C ASP A 203 15.61 3.37 -4.80
N ARG A 204 16.45 4.17 -4.13
CA ARG A 204 16.19 5.60 -3.85
C ARG A 204 16.01 6.52 -5.07
N ASN A 205 16.19 6.03 -6.29
CA ASN A 205 15.88 6.80 -7.51
C ASN A 205 14.42 6.65 -7.96
N HIS A 206 13.68 5.65 -7.46
CA HIS A 206 12.29 5.42 -7.84
C HIS A 206 11.35 6.47 -7.22
N ALA A 207 10.53 7.11 -8.05
CA ALA A 207 9.60 8.16 -7.64
C ALA A 207 8.37 7.59 -6.92
N SER A 208 8.01 6.35 -7.26
CA SER A 208 6.92 5.58 -6.67
C SER A 208 7.15 5.30 -5.18
N ILE A 209 8.41 5.18 -4.73
CA ILE A 209 8.72 4.95 -3.31
C ILE A 209 8.44 6.21 -2.49
N ILE A 210 7.40 6.15 -1.66
CA ILE A 210 6.99 7.27 -0.80
C ILE A 210 7.66 7.28 0.57
N TRP A 211 7.97 6.10 1.10
CA TRP A 211 8.71 5.96 2.35
C TRP A 211 9.41 4.62 2.46
N TRP A 212 10.40 4.59 3.35
CA TRP A 212 11.08 3.39 3.77
C TRP A 212 10.44 2.87 5.06
N GLU A 213 9.92 1.65 5.04
CA GLU A 213 9.39 0.96 6.21
C GLU A 213 10.45 0.00 6.73
N MET A 214 11.04 0.31 7.90
CA MET A 214 12.19 -0.44 8.40
C MET A 214 11.82 -1.78 9.01
N PHE A 215 10.74 -1.81 9.78
CA PHE A 215 10.28 -3.00 10.49
C PHE A 215 8.76 -3.08 10.48
N ASN A 216 8.23 -4.26 10.82
CA ASN A 216 6.80 -4.52 10.86
C ASN A 216 6.46 -5.44 12.04
N GLU A 217 5.54 -5.03 12.90
CA GLU A 217 5.02 -5.79 14.04
C GLU A 217 6.13 -6.37 14.93
N VAL A 218 7.02 -5.49 15.40
CA VAL A 218 8.17 -5.91 16.19
C VAL A 218 7.72 -6.31 17.59
N THR A 219 7.72 -7.61 17.87
CA THR A 219 7.38 -8.13 19.22
C THR A 219 8.61 -8.51 20.06
N ARG A 220 9.82 -8.38 19.50
CA ARG A 220 11.06 -8.93 20.07
C ARG A 220 12.00 -7.82 20.49
N LYS A 221 12.43 -7.85 21.75
CA LYS A 221 13.27 -6.81 22.35
C LYS A 221 14.57 -6.59 21.57
N GLU A 222 15.23 -7.67 21.15
CA GLU A 222 16.52 -7.61 20.44
C GLU A 222 16.40 -6.94 19.07
N ILE A 223 15.23 -7.01 18.43
CA ILE A 223 14.95 -6.30 17.17
C ILE A 223 14.51 -4.87 17.46
N ALA A 224 13.68 -4.65 18.48
CA ALA A 224 13.23 -3.32 18.89
C ALA A 224 14.40 -2.37 19.23
N GLU A 225 15.46 -2.89 19.85
CA GLU A 225 16.68 -2.13 20.17
C GLU A 225 17.44 -1.63 18.92
N LEU A 226 17.22 -2.24 17.74
CA LEU A 226 17.86 -1.84 16.48
C LEU A 226 17.11 -0.72 15.75
N ILE A 227 15.82 -0.52 16.05
CA ILE A 227 14.94 0.41 15.33
C ILE A 227 15.53 1.83 15.21
N PRO A 228 16.02 2.47 16.31
CA PRO A 228 16.52 3.85 16.22
C PRO A 228 17.76 3.96 15.33
N THR A 229 18.72 3.03 15.48
CA THR A 229 19.96 3.06 14.71
C THR A 229 19.72 2.80 13.22
N MET A 230 18.84 1.85 12.89
CA MET A 230 18.50 1.56 11.49
C MET A 230 17.72 2.69 10.83
N SER A 231 16.84 3.37 11.56
CA SER A 231 16.08 4.52 11.05
C SER A 231 16.99 5.72 10.77
N LEU A 232 17.92 6.04 11.68
CA LEU A 232 18.86 7.13 11.48
C LEU A 232 19.87 6.85 10.36
N MET A 233 20.38 5.60 10.26
CA MET A 233 21.22 5.22 9.13
C MET A 233 20.46 5.34 7.79
N THR A 234 19.19 4.96 7.76
CA THR A 234 18.36 5.12 6.55
C THR A 234 18.23 6.60 6.17
N ARG A 235 18.09 7.50 7.15
CA ARG A 235 18.09 8.95 6.91
C ARG A 235 19.41 9.44 6.32
N GLU A 236 20.55 8.93 6.76
CA GLU A 236 21.87 9.25 6.18
C GLU A 236 22.02 8.77 4.73
N LEU A 237 21.31 7.70 4.34
CA LEU A 237 21.35 7.15 2.99
C LEU A 237 20.38 7.83 2.03
N ASP A 238 19.29 8.38 2.56
CA ASP A 238 18.25 9.06 1.79
C ASP A 238 17.55 10.11 2.65
N GLU A 239 17.86 11.38 2.39
CA GLU A 239 17.27 12.52 3.08
C GLU A 239 15.86 12.86 2.57
N THR A 240 15.45 12.33 1.43
CA THR A 240 14.30 12.86 0.68
C THR A 240 12.98 12.11 0.93
N ARG A 241 13.02 10.88 1.47
CA ARG A 241 11.83 10.09 1.80
C ARG A 241 11.48 10.16 3.28
N LEU A 242 10.21 9.93 3.57
CA LEU A 242 9.76 9.56 4.91
C LEU A 242 10.39 8.22 5.32
N ILE A 243 10.57 8.02 6.62
CA ILE A 243 10.99 6.74 7.19
C ILE A 243 9.96 6.36 8.25
N LEU A 244 9.29 5.22 8.06
CA LEU A 244 8.49 4.56 9.07
C LEU A 244 9.39 3.59 9.83
N ASP A 245 9.54 3.81 11.12
CA ASP A 245 10.42 3.00 11.96
C ASP A 245 9.86 1.58 12.15
N GLU A 246 8.58 1.45 12.48
CA GLU A 246 7.89 0.19 12.62
C GLU A 246 6.40 0.34 12.30
N SER A 247 5.90 -0.47 11.35
CA SER A 247 4.47 -0.56 11.06
C SER A 247 3.77 -1.46 12.08
N GLY A 248 2.59 -1.04 12.57
CA GLY A 248 1.79 -1.73 13.56
C GLY A 248 2.02 -1.28 15.01
N GLY A 249 3.13 -0.61 15.28
CA GLY A 249 3.42 -0.01 16.58
C GLY A 249 3.60 -1.01 17.73
N TRP A 250 3.89 -2.29 17.46
CA TRP A 250 3.91 -3.34 18.49
C TRP A 250 5.07 -3.22 19.49
N ALA A 251 6.10 -2.46 19.16
CA ALA A 251 7.20 -2.16 20.07
C ALA A 251 6.87 -0.96 20.99
N ASP A 252 7.00 0.26 20.47
CA ASP A 252 6.85 1.53 21.23
C ASP A 252 5.83 2.48 20.56
N GLY A 253 4.92 1.94 19.75
CA GLY A 253 4.12 2.71 18.80
C GLY A 253 4.87 3.00 17.49
N ALA A 254 4.14 3.43 16.47
CA ALA A 254 4.69 3.75 15.16
C ALA A 254 5.16 5.21 15.09
N HIS A 255 6.25 5.47 14.37
CA HIS A 255 6.80 6.81 14.20
C HIS A 255 7.28 7.08 12.77
N PHE A 256 7.08 8.32 12.34
CA PHE A 256 7.71 8.85 11.13
C PHE A 256 8.93 9.71 11.47
N TYR A 257 9.93 9.63 10.61
CA TYR A 257 10.93 10.67 10.42
C TYR A 257 10.61 11.41 9.12
N LEU A 258 10.31 12.71 9.21
CA LEU A 258 9.98 13.54 8.04
C LEU A 258 11.18 13.72 7.11
N PRO A 259 10.98 13.97 5.80
CA PRO A 259 12.08 14.28 4.88
C PRO A 259 13.00 15.36 5.46
N TYR A 260 14.32 15.16 5.31
CA TYR A 260 15.39 16.02 5.81
C TYR A 260 15.43 16.18 7.34
N SER A 261 14.69 15.37 8.09
CA SER A 261 14.66 15.39 9.55
C SER A 261 15.08 14.05 10.16
N SER A 262 15.80 14.14 11.27
CA SER A 262 16.13 13.01 12.16
C SER A 262 15.27 13.01 13.42
N GLU A 263 14.25 13.88 13.50
CA GLU A 263 13.32 13.94 14.61
C GLU A 263 12.23 12.88 14.47
N LYS A 264 12.04 12.09 15.54
CA LYS A 264 11.00 11.07 15.64
C LYS A 264 9.65 11.74 15.91
N GLN A 265 8.64 11.47 15.08
CA GLN A 265 7.27 11.94 15.26
C GLN A 265 6.30 10.78 15.43
N THR A 266 5.51 10.77 16.49
CA THR A 266 4.51 9.73 16.74
C THR A 266 3.43 9.73 15.64
N LEU A 267 3.09 8.53 15.20
CA LEU A 267 2.08 8.28 14.18
C LEU A 267 0.91 7.51 14.79
N SER A 268 -0.31 7.99 14.55
CA SER A 268 -1.51 7.18 14.77
C SER A 268 -1.67 6.21 13.60
N GLU A 269 -1.04 5.06 13.71
CA GLU A 269 -1.14 3.95 12.75
C GLU A 269 -1.60 2.68 13.47
N LEU A 270 -2.39 1.86 12.77
CA LEU A 270 -3.07 0.70 13.37
C LEU A 270 -3.10 -0.51 12.43
N HIS A 271 -2.73 -1.66 12.99
CA HIS A 271 -3.05 -2.98 12.46
C HIS A 271 -4.28 -3.53 13.18
N SER A 272 -5.34 -3.84 12.43
CA SER A 272 -6.62 -4.29 13.00
C SER A 272 -7.16 -5.54 12.30
N TYR A 273 -6.81 -6.69 12.85
CA TYR A 273 -7.31 -7.99 12.36
C TYR A 273 -8.57 -8.41 13.11
N VAL A 274 -9.66 -8.57 12.35
CA VAL A 274 -10.95 -8.99 12.89
C VAL A 274 -11.38 -10.32 12.27
N ARG A 275 -12.22 -11.07 12.98
CA ARG A 275 -12.77 -12.34 12.47
C ARG A 275 -14.11 -12.11 11.80
N ALA A 276 -14.44 -13.00 10.86
CA ALA A 276 -15.81 -13.11 10.35
C ALA A 276 -16.75 -13.73 11.41
N PRO A 277 -17.99 -13.24 11.54
CA PRO A 277 -18.52 -12.01 10.95
C PRO A 277 -18.01 -10.75 11.67
N VAL A 278 -17.91 -9.63 10.95
CA VAL A 278 -17.56 -8.31 11.54
C VAL A 278 -18.60 -7.95 12.60
N SER A 279 -18.19 -7.95 13.86
CA SER A 279 -19.08 -7.66 14.97
C SER A 279 -19.39 -6.16 15.07
N GLU A 280 -20.50 -5.84 15.75
CA GLU A 280 -20.88 -4.46 16.04
C GLU A 280 -19.81 -3.70 16.84
N LYS A 281 -19.04 -4.41 17.69
CA LYS A 281 -17.91 -3.82 18.42
C LYS A 281 -16.82 -3.32 17.48
N HIS A 282 -16.39 -4.14 16.52
CA HIS A 282 -15.34 -3.74 15.56
C HIS A 282 -15.83 -2.66 14.60
N TRP A 283 -17.10 -2.73 14.20
CA TRP A 283 -17.74 -1.68 13.42
C TRP A 283 -17.67 -0.32 14.14
N LYS A 284 -18.09 -0.27 15.41
CA LYS A 284 -18.04 0.95 16.22
C LYS A 284 -16.61 1.44 16.45
N LEU A 285 -15.66 0.53 16.68
CA LEU A 285 -14.24 0.86 16.77
C LEU A 285 -13.80 1.71 15.57
N TYR A 286 -13.97 1.21 14.34
CA TYR A 286 -13.57 1.96 13.13
C TYR A 286 -14.32 3.28 12.95
N GLN A 287 -15.59 3.31 13.35
CA GLN A 287 -16.38 4.54 13.27
C GLN A 287 -15.89 5.59 14.27
N ASP A 288 -15.36 5.16 15.42
CA ASP A 288 -14.98 6.01 16.54
C ASP A 288 -13.48 6.34 16.59
N LEU A 289 -12.65 5.73 15.73
CA LEU A 289 -11.22 6.04 15.62
C LEU A 289 -11.00 7.56 15.50
N GLY A 290 -10.22 8.11 16.44
CA GLY A 290 -9.89 9.54 16.53
C GLY A 290 -11.03 10.44 16.98
N LYS A 291 -12.21 9.96 17.40
CA LYS A 291 -13.26 10.83 17.98
C LYS A 291 -12.96 11.25 19.41
N THR A 292 -12.32 10.38 20.16
CA THR A 292 -11.89 10.58 21.54
C THR A 292 -10.46 10.09 21.70
N ASP A 293 -9.80 10.54 22.76
CA ASP A 293 -8.51 9.96 23.16
C ASP A 293 -8.69 8.46 23.47
N THR A 294 -7.91 7.63 22.79
CA THR A 294 -7.95 6.17 22.90
C THR A 294 -6.53 5.59 22.79
N ASN A 295 -6.35 4.38 23.31
CA ASN A 295 -5.14 3.60 23.11
C ASN A 295 -5.54 2.27 22.48
N GLU A 296 -4.97 1.95 21.34
CA GLU A 296 -5.16 0.68 20.65
C GLU A 296 -3.80 -0.04 20.58
N GLY A 297 -3.62 -1.05 21.42
CA GLY A 297 -2.30 -1.62 21.66
C GLY A 297 -1.35 -0.59 22.29
N ASN A 298 -0.20 -0.36 21.66
CA ASN A 298 0.73 0.69 22.06
C ASN A 298 0.52 2.01 21.29
N THR A 299 -0.42 2.05 20.33
CA THR A 299 -0.72 3.26 19.58
C THR A 299 -1.61 4.18 20.39
N VAL A 300 -1.10 5.37 20.71
CA VAL A 300 -1.88 6.46 21.30
C VAL A 300 -2.57 7.25 20.19
N ILE A 301 -3.90 7.33 20.25
CA ILE A 301 -4.73 8.03 19.27
C ILE A 301 -5.42 9.18 20.00
N LYS A 302 -5.10 10.43 19.61
CA LYS A 302 -5.71 11.62 20.21
C LYS A 302 -6.97 12.02 19.46
N ALA A 303 -7.90 12.67 20.16
CA ALA A 303 -9.11 13.17 19.54
C ALA A 303 -8.78 14.17 18.42
N GLY A 304 -9.37 13.94 17.25
CA GLY A 304 -9.18 14.75 16.05
C GLY A 304 -8.01 14.34 15.17
N THR A 305 -7.19 13.35 15.60
CA THR A 305 -5.95 13.08 14.86
C THR A 305 -6.16 12.31 13.57
N GLY A 306 -5.33 12.63 12.58
CA GLY A 306 -5.25 11.83 11.35
C GLY A 306 -4.72 10.43 11.64
N LEU A 307 -5.40 9.40 11.13
CA LEU A 307 -5.04 8.01 11.39
C LEU A 307 -4.89 7.20 10.10
N PHE A 308 -3.82 6.40 10.03
CA PHE A 308 -3.58 5.47 8.92
C PHE A 308 -3.85 4.03 9.37
N VAL A 309 -4.86 3.37 8.80
CA VAL A 309 -5.10 1.94 9.07
C VAL A 309 -4.31 1.13 8.06
N SER A 310 -3.04 0.87 8.37
CA SER A 310 -2.07 0.21 7.48
C SER A 310 -2.34 -1.28 7.26
N GLU A 311 -3.10 -1.94 8.14
CA GLU A 311 -3.59 -3.31 7.93
C GLU A 311 -4.98 -3.52 8.51
N PHE A 312 -5.90 -4.04 7.69
CA PHE A 312 -7.19 -4.56 8.12
C PHE A 312 -7.73 -5.59 7.13
N GLY A 313 -8.74 -6.34 7.55
CA GLY A 313 -9.44 -7.30 6.71
C GLY A 313 -9.25 -8.75 7.15
N PHE A 314 -9.92 -9.65 6.44
CA PHE A 314 -9.77 -11.08 6.62
C PHE A 314 -9.91 -11.83 5.28
N GLY A 315 -9.69 -13.14 5.30
CA GLY A 315 -9.62 -13.97 4.12
C GLY A 315 -10.85 -14.81 3.80
N GLY A 316 -10.96 -15.18 2.53
CA GLY A 316 -11.79 -16.25 1.98
C GLY A 316 -10.95 -17.01 0.96
N LEU A 317 -11.04 -18.34 0.88
CA LEU A 317 -10.12 -19.12 0.06
C LEU A 317 -10.25 -18.79 -1.44
N PRO A 318 -9.15 -18.74 -2.22
CA PRO A 318 -9.26 -18.74 -3.67
C PRO A 318 -9.85 -20.07 -4.15
N GLU A 319 -10.24 -20.16 -5.42
CA GLU A 319 -10.71 -21.40 -6.04
C GLU A 319 -9.54 -22.41 -6.14
N ILE A 320 -9.42 -23.28 -5.14
CA ILE A 320 -8.27 -24.18 -4.94
C ILE A 320 -8.18 -25.25 -6.04
N GLU A 321 -9.30 -25.82 -6.52
CA GLU A 321 -9.27 -26.82 -7.60
C GLU A 321 -8.83 -26.19 -8.92
N ALA A 322 -9.38 -25.03 -9.26
CA ALA A 322 -8.94 -24.24 -10.40
C ALA A 322 -7.45 -23.85 -10.28
N ASN A 323 -6.99 -23.38 -9.12
CA ASN A 323 -5.58 -23.08 -8.88
C ASN A 323 -4.70 -24.32 -9.07
N CYS A 324 -5.10 -25.48 -8.55
CA CYS A 324 -4.34 -26.74 -8.74
C CYS A 324 -4.25 -27.13 -10.22
N THR A 325 -5.31 -26.89 -10.99
CA THR A 325 -5.32 -27.13 -12.45
C THR A 325 -4.34 -26.21 -13.17
N LEU A 326 -4.33 -24.92 -12.85
CA LEU A 326 -3.38 -23.95 -13.41
C LEU A 326 -1.94 -24.26 -12.99
N PHE A 327 -1.72 -24.64 -11.73
CA PHE A 327 -0.42 -25.09 -11.24
C PHE A 327 0.07 -26.32 -12.01
N ALA A 328 -0.77 -27.31 -12.27
CA ALA A 328 -0.39 -28.49 -13.05
C ALA A 328 -0.04 -28.13 -14.50
N ALA A 329 -0.73 -27.15 -15.10
CA ALA A 329 -0.53 -26.74 -16.49
C ALA A 329 0.68 -25.81 -16.70
N HIS A 330 0.91 -24.89 -15.77
CA HIS A 330 1.82 -23.75 -15.97
C HIS A 330 2.75 -23.47 -14.77
N GLY A 331 2.50 -24.10 -13.63
CA GLY A 331 3.23 -23.86 -12.41
C GLY A 331 4.52 -24.67 -12.29
N ASN A 332 5.22 -24.46 -11.18
CA ASN A 332 6.46 -25.15 -10.87
C ASN A 332 6.27 -26.06 -9.64
N PRO A 333 6.33 -27.41 -9.80
CA PRO A 333 6.05 -28.36 -8.73
C PRO A 333 7.05 -28.31 -7.55
N LYS A 334 8.20 -27.64 -7.73
CA LYS A 334 9.19 -27.44 -6.66
C LYS A 334 8.79 -26.30 -5.71
N LEU A 335 7.95 -25.38 -6.16
CA LEU A 335 7.61 -24.20 -5.38
C LEU A 335 6.69 -24.53 -4.20
N PRO A 336 6.80 -23.81 -3.07
CA PRO A 336 5.90 -23.99 -1.92
C PRO A 336 4.43 -23.77 -2.28
N ALA A 337 4.10 -22.72 -3.04
CA ALA A 337 2.72 -22.40 -3.42
C ALA A 337 2.02 -23.57 -4.14
N TYR A 338 2.70 -24.20 -5.11
CA TYR A 338 2.19 -25.39 -5.82
C TYR A 338 1.85 -26.52 -4.84
N ARG A 339 2.83 -26.91 -4.01
CA ARG A 339 2.70 -28.04 -3.07
C ARG A 339 1.67 -27.76 -1.99
N HIS A 340 1.58 -26.52 -1.54
CA HIS A 340 0.63 -26.08 -0.52
C HIS A 340 -0.81 -26.15 -1.03
N HIS A 341 -1.08 -25.69 -2.26
CA HIS A 341 -2.41 -25.80 -2.87
C HIS A 341 -2.85 -27.26 -3.01
N GLN A 342 -1.96 -28.16 -3.46
CA GLN A 342 -2.29 -29.59 -3.53
C GLN A 342 -2.60 -30.19 -2.15
N LYS A 343 -1.84 -29.80 -1.12
CA LYS A 343 -2.08 -30.25 0.27
C LYS A 343 -3.42 -29.73 0.78
N ILE A 344 -3.73 -28.45 0.57
CA ILE A 344 -5.01 -27.85 0.95
C ILE A 344 -6.16 -28.53 0.22
N LEU A 345 -6.05 -28.76 -1.08
CA LEU A 345 -7.09 -29.43 -1.85
C LEU A 345 -7.45 -30.79 -1.25
N LYS A 346 -6.43 -31.60 -0.95
CA LYS A 346 -6.62 -32.91 -0.31
C LYS A 346 -7.26 -32.78 1.06
N ALA A 347 -6.80 -31.82 1.87
CA ALA A 347 -7.35 -31.57 3.20
C ALA A 347 -8.80 -31.12 3.15
N LEU A 348 -9.15 -30.18 2.26
CA LEU A 348 -10.52 -29.71 2.08
C LEU A 348 -11.45 -30.82 1.62
N LYS A 349 -11.04 -31.64 0.63
CA LYS A 349 -11.85 -32.80 0.21
C LYS A 349 -12.13 -33.76 1.36
N HIS A 350 -11.11 -34.06 2.16
CA HIS A 350 -11.27 -34.92 3.33
C HIS A 350 -12.20 -34.29 4.38
N SER A 351 -11.96 -33.04 4.76
CA SER A 351 -12.76 -32.34 5.76
C SER A 351 -14.20 -32.13 5.30
N MET A 352 -14.43 -31.83 4.03
CA MET A 352 -15.79 -31.65 3.49
C MET A 352 -16.60 -32.95 3.58
N ALA A 353 -16.02 -34.08 3.19
CA ALA A 353 -16.70 -35.38 3.33
C ALA A 353 -16.91 -35.75 4.81
N ALA A 354 -15.92 -35.51 5.68
CA ALA A 354 -16.01 -35.82 7.10
C ALA A 354 -17.06 -34.96 7.84
N CYS A 355 -17.34 -33.75 7.34
CA CYS A 355 -18.34 -32.83 7.89
C CYS A 355 -19.66 -32.82 7.12
N GLU A 356 -19.86 -33.73 6.16
CA GLU A 356 -21.05 -33.80 5.29
C GLU A 356 -21.33 -32.50 4.51
N PHE A 357 -20.28 -31.70 4.29
CA PHE A 357 -20.37 -30.45 3.51
C PHE A 357 -20.51 -30.71 2.01
N ASP A 358 -20.19 -31.91 1.55
CA ASP A 358 -20.46 -32.38 0.19
C ASP A 358 -21.96 -32.46 -0.14
N ALA A 359 -22.83 -32.58 0.87
CA ALA A 359 -24.29 -32.46 0.69
C ALA A 359 -24.75 -31.00 0.42
N ILE A 360 -23.93 -30.02 0.80
CA ILE A 360 -24.25 -28.57 0.67
C ILE A 360 -23.50 -27.96 -0.51
N TYR A 361 -22.21 -28.28 -0.64
CA TYR A 361 -21.32 -27.75 -1.65
C TYR A 361 -20.91 -28.86 -2.60
N LYS A 362 -21.23 -28.69 -3.89
CA LYS A 362 -20.96 -29.66 -4.95
C LYS A 362 -19.47 -30.05 -5.04
N ASP A 363 -18.58 -29.09 -4.83
CA ASP A 363 -17.14 -29.22 -4.98
C ASP A 363 -16.41 -28.22 -4.07
N VAL A 364 -15.08 -28.34 -4.00
CA VAL A 364 -14.25 -27.50 -3.13
C VAL A 364 -14.32 -26.05 -3.57
N ASP A 365 -14.33 -25.77 -4.88
CA ASP A 365 -14.41 -24.40 -5.37
C ASP A 365 -15.76 -23.74 -5.05
N THR A 366 -16.85 -24.49 -4.98
CA THR A 366 -18.16 -23.98 -4.53
C THR A 366 -18.12 -23.59 -3.04
N PHE A 367 -17.44 -24.36 -2.20
CA PHE A 367 -17.16 -23.97 -0.81
C PHE A 367 -16.25 -22.73 -0.73
N CYS A 368 -15.20 -22.68 -1.54
CA CYS A 368 -14.30 -21.53 -1.61
C CYS A 368 -15.04 -20.25 -2.01
N ARG A 369 -15.90 -20.29 -3.04
CA ARG A 369 -16.75 -19.15 -3.44
C ARG A 369 -17.66 -18.68 -2.30
N ALA A 370 -18.29 -19.59 -1.55
CA ALA A 370 -19.07 -19.20 -0.38
C ALA A 370 -18.22 -18.48 0.70
N SER A 371 -16.98 -18.92 0.90
CA SER A 371 -16.04 -18.21 1.78
C SER A 371 -15.61 -16.84 1.24
N GLN A 372 -15.51 -16.68 -0.09
CA GLN A 372 -15.24 -15.39 -0.73
C GLN A 372 -16.41 -14.41 -0.56
N THR A 373 -17.66 -14.89 -0.58
CA THR A 373 -18.82 -14.04 -0.27
C THR A 373 -18.75 -13.50 1.17
N VAL A 374 -18.30 -14.31 2.13
CA VAL A 374 -18.07 -13.85 3.51
C VAL A 374 -16.94 -12.82 3.59
N GLN A 375 -15.83 -13.06 2.87
CA GLN A 375 -14.72 -12.12 2.73
C GLN A 375 -15.19 -10.78 2.13
N ALA A 376 -15.90 -10.83 1.01
CA ALA A 376 -16.38 -9.66 0.28
C ALA A 376 -17.26 -8.78 1.15
N ARG A 377 -18.28 -9.37 1.80
CA ARG A 377 -19.20 -8.65 2.68
C ARG A 377 -18.47 -8.04 3.87
N GLY A 378 -17.58 -8.78 4.52
CA GLY A 378 -16.86 -8.29 5.69
C GLY A 378 -15.81 -7.23 5.38
N ASN A 379 -15.01 -7.42 4.33
CA ASN A 379 -13.97 -6.45 3.96
C ASN A 379 -14.59 -5.15 3.43
N ARG A 380 -15.65 -5.23 2.60
CA ARG A 380 -16.43 -4.06 2.18
C ARG A 380 -16.98 -3.31 3.38
N ARG A 381 -17.61 -4.03 4.31
CA ARG A 381 -18.17 -3.46 5.53
C ARG A 381 -17.11 -2.69 6.35
N GLN A 382 -15.93 -3.27 6.54
CA GLN A 382 -14.84 -2.60 7.25
C GLN A 382 -14.37 -1.35 6.50
N LEU A 383 -14.16 -1.46 5.19
CA LEU A 383 -13.71 -0.36 4.35
C LEU A 383 -14.71 0.80 4.35
N GLU A 384 -16.00 0.55 4.14
CA GLU A 384 -17.02 1.61 4.11
C GLU A 384 -17.05 2.41 5.42
N VAL A 385 -16.83 1.77 6.59
CA VAL A 385 -16.71 2.52 7.86
C VAL A 385 -15.47 3.39 7.88
N LEU A 386 -14.32 2.85 7.49
CA LEU A 386 -13.07 3.63 7.43
C LEU A 386 -13.21 4.82 6.48
N LEU A 387 -13.88 4.63 5.34
CA LEU A 387 -14.18 5.70 4.39
C LEU A 387 -15.19 6.72 4.93
N SER A 388 -16.05 6.29 5.86
CA SER A 388 -17.01 7.16 6.55
C SER A 388 -16.43 7.88 7.77
N ASN A 389 -15.16 7.66 8.11
CA ASN A 389 -14.51 8.32 9.22
C ASN A 389 -13.57 9.43 8.71
N LYS A 390 -13.92 10.69 8.98
CA LYS A 390 -13.12 11.86 8.57
C LYS A 390 -11.68 11.87 9.11
N ASN A 391 -11.42 11.19 10.22
CA ASN A 391 -10.10 11.15 10.86
C ASN A 391 -9.16 10.18 10.13
N VAL A 392 -9.69 9.16 9.46
CA VAL A 392 -8.89 8.22 8.68
C VAL A 392 -8.27 8.99 7.49
N SER A 393 -6.93 9.00 7.41
CA SER A 393 -6.14 9.67 6.38
C SER A 393 -5.71 8.74 5.24
N GLY A 394 -5.81 7.43 5.48
CA GLY A 394 -5.65 6.39 4.49
C GLY A 394 -5.88 5.02 5.11
N TYR A 395 -5.88 4.00 4.26
CA TYR A 395 -5.92 2.62 4.70
C TYR A 395 -5.00 1.76 3.82
N CYS A 396 -4.70 0.54 4.27
CA CYS A 396 -4.19 -0.52 3.44
C CYS A 396 -4.84 -1.86 3.81
N ILE A 397 -5.50 -2.50 2.84
CA ILE A 397 -6.22 -3.75 3.06
C ILE A 397 -5.25 -4.94 3.00
N HIS A 398 -5.32 -5.82 3.99
CA HIS A 398 -4.61 -7.09 4.04
C HIS A 398 -5.53 -8.22 3.52
N ALA A 399 -5.38 -8.67 2.26
CA ALA A 399 -4.35 -8.28 1.30
C ALA A 399 -4.88 -8.09 -0.12
N PHE A 400 -4.14 -7.37 -0.97
CA PHE A 400 -4.42 -7.27 -2.40
C PHE A 400 -4.08 -8.57 -3.13
N THR A 401 -2.86 -9.08 -2.97
CA THR A 401 -2.44 -10.37 -3.55
C THR A 401 -2.51 -11.49 -2.50
N ASP A 402 -2.92 -12.69 -2.89
CA ASP A 402 -2.65 -13.88 -2.08
C ASP A 402 -1.14 -14.11 -1.94
N GLY A 403 -0.76 -14.65 -0.78
CA GLY A 403 0.62 -15.01 -0.43
C GLY A 403 0.72 -16.45 0.04
N ASP A 404 1.91 -16.87 0.47
CA ASP A 404 2.14 -18.23 0.95
C ASP A 404 1.59 -18.46 2.37
N TRP A 405 1.87 -17.56 3.32
CA TRP A 405 1.38 -17.63 4.70
C TRP A 405 0.00 -16.96 4.90
N ILE A 406 -0.41 -16.10 3.96
CA ILE A 406 -1.69 -15.36 3.98
C ILE A 406 -2.69 -15.86 2.94
N LEU A 407 -2.52 -17.08 2.42
CA LEU A 407 -3.41 -17.64 1.40
C LEU A 407 -4.88 -17.49 1.83
N GLY A 408 -5.66 -16.81 1.00
CA GLY A 408 -7.05 -16.47 1.26
C GLY A 408 -7.28 -15.00 1.62
N ALA A 409 -6.29 -14.28 2.14
CA ALA A 409 -6.40 -12.86 2.46
C ALA A 409 -6.46 -11.97 1.21
N GLY A 410 -5.88 -12.42 0.09
CA GLY A 410 -5.82 -11.68 -1.17
C GLY A 410 -7.18 -11.32 -1.73
N LEU A 411 -7.25 -10.20 -2.44
CA LEU A 411 -8.37 -9.85 -3.33
C LEU A 411 -8.20 -10.54 -4.69
N ILE A 412 -6.97 -10.77 -5.12
CA ILE A 412 -6.60 -11.56 -6.29
C ILE A 412 -5.79 -12.78 -5.87
N ASP A 413 -5.95 -13.90 -6.58
CA ASP A 413 -5.18 -15.13 -6.33
C ASP A 413 -3.77 -15.07 -6.97
N HIS A 414 -2.99 -16.15 -6.80
CA HIS A 414 -1.63 -16.31 -7.35
C HIS A 414 -1.54 -16.23 -8.88
N TRP A 415 -2.68 -16.28 -9.59
CA TRP A 415 -2.80 -16.18 -11.04
C TRP A 415 -3.43 -14.86 -11.48
N GLN A 416 -3.50 -13.89 -10.56
CA GLN A 416 -4.11 -12.58 -10.73
C GLN A 416 -5.59 -12.67 -11.15
N ARG A 417 -6.30 -13.70 -10.68
CA ARG A 417 -7.75 -13.83 -10.89
C ARG A 417 -8.47 -13.11 -9.75
N PRO A 418 -9.33 -12.13 -10.06
CA PRO A 418 -10.14 -11.46 -9.04
C PRO A 418 -11.08 -12.41 -8.31
N LYS A 419 -11.14 -12.28 -6.99
CA LYS A 419 -12.15 -12.91 -6.13
C LYS A 419 -13.34 -11.99 -5.96
N GLU A 420 -14.44 -12.50 -5.39
CA GLU A 420 -15.62 -11.66 -5.09
C GLU A 420 -15.26 -10.42 -4.24
N ALA A 421 -14.31 -10.58 -3.30
CA ALA A 421 -13.84 -9.48 -2.45
C ALA A 421 -13.16 -8.35 -3.23
N TYR A 422 -12.48 -8.64 -4.35
CA TYR A 422 -11.89 -7.62 -5.22
C TYR A 422 -12.97 -6.65 -5.73
N HIS A 423 -14.07 -7.21 -6.24
CA HIS A 423 -15.17 -6.42 -6.78
C HIS A 423 -15.86 -5.59 -5.70
N ALA A 424 -16.06 -6.16 -4.51
CA ALA A 424 -16.66 -5.46 -3.38
C ALA A 424 -15.80 -4.27 -2.90
N ILE A 425 -14.47 -4.42 -2.88
CA ILE A 425 -13.54 -3.35 -2.52
C ILE A 425 -13.43 -2.29 -3.63
N SER A 426 -13.36 -2.72 -4.89
CA SER A 426 -13.41 -1.82 -6.06
C SER A 426 -14.66 -0.94 -6.04
N GLU A 427 -15.83 -1.52 -5.75
CA GLU A 427 -17.08 -0.80 -5.63
C GLU A 427 -17.05 0.23 -4.49
N ALA A 428 -16.61 -0.17 -3.30
CA ALA A 428 -16.49 0.72 -2.13
C ALA A 428 -15.49 1.88 -2.36
N ASN A 429 -14.49 1.69 -3.22
CA ASN A 429 -13.51 2.71 -3.56
C ASN A 429 -13.95 3.74 -4.60
N ARG A 430 -15.06 3.50 -5.31
CA ARG A 430 -15.58 4.45 -6.30
C ARG A 430 -15.80 5.81 -5.67
N THR A 431 -15.55 6.86 -6.45
CA THR A 431 -15.71 8.25 -6.01
C THR A 431 -16.39 9.06 -7.10
N PRO A 432 -17.36 9.94 -6.77
CA PRO A 432 -17.96 10.11 -5.44
C PRO A 432 -18.76 8.87 -4.99
N SER A 433 -18.90 8.69 -3.68
CA SER A 433 -19.68 7.59 -3.08
C SER A 433 -20.62 8.13 -2.01
N ILE A 434 -21.83 7.55 -1.96
CA ILE A 434 -22.79 7.74 -0.88
C ILE A 434 -22.80 6.45 -0.06
N LEU A 435 -22.52 6.57 1.23
CA LEU A 435 -22.51 5.46 2.19
C LEU A 435 -23.68 5.66 3.17
N CYS A 436 -24.46 4.62 3.39
CA CYS A 436 -25.65 4.68 4.24
C CYS A 436 -25.52 3.67 5.38
N PHE A 437 -25.68 4.15 6.61
CA PHE A 437 -25.50 3.33 7.81
C PHE A 437 -26.75 3.39 8.69
N PRO A 438 -27.49 2.28 8.82
CA PRO A 438 -28.59 2.20 9.76
C PRO A 438 -28.10 2.17 11.21
N ASP A 439 -28.73 2.97 12.08
CA ASP A 439 -28.32 3.08 13.49
C ASP A 439 -28.72 1.84 14.34
N LYS A 440 -29.60 0.97 13.81
CA LYS A 440 -29.98 -0.31 14.42
C LYS A 440 -30.14 -1.42 13.37
N ARG A 441 -29.83 -2.66 13.77
CA ARG A 441 -29.90 -3.84 12.88
C ARG A 441 -31.10 -4.75 13.11
N ASN A 442 -31.69 -4.71 14.30
CA ASN A 442 -32.88 -5.47 14.63
C ASN A 442 -34.07 -4.50 14.60
N LEU A 443 -35.06 -4.83 13.78
CA LEU A 443 -36.19 -3.97 13.46
C LEU A 443 -37.48 -4.76 13.60
N LYS A 444 -38.55 -4.08 13.98
CA LYS A 444 -39.91 -4.58 13.75
C LYS A 444 -40.40 -4.04 12.41
N GLU A 445 -41.18 -4.86 11.72
CA GLU A 445 -41.82 -4.47 10.46
C GLU A 445 -42.67 -3.20 10.66
N GLY A 446 -42.53 -2.24 9.75
CA GLY A 446 -43.23 -0.96 9.80
C GLY A 446 -42.60 0.12 10.68
N GLU A 447 -41.50 -0.17 11.40
CA GLU A 447 -40.75 0.86 12.12
C GLU A 447 -40.05 1.82 11.15
N THR A 448 -39.87 3.08 11.56
CA THR A 448 -38.90 3.98 10.94
C THR A 448 -37.52 3.80 11.58
N ILE A 449 -36.47 3.96 10.79
CA ILE A 449 -35.09 3.86 11.24
C ILE A 449 -34.30 5.10 10.84
N GLU A 450 -33.51 5.62 11.79
CA GLU A 450 -32.51 6.65 11.50
C GLU A 450 -31.33 6.02 10.76
N ILE A 451 -30.93 6.65 9.67
CA ILE A 451 -29.73 6.31 8.92
C ILE A 451 -28.79 7.50 8.90
N THR A 452 -27.50 7.23 9.07
CA THR A 452 -26.43 8.18 8.79
C THR A 452 -26.04 8.04 7.31
N ILE A 453 -26.09 9.14 6.57
CA ILE A 453 -25.68 9.19 5.17
C ILE A 453 -24.39 9.98 5.07
N VAL A 454 -23.37 9.41 4.45
CA VAL A 454 -22.07 10.03 4.23
C VAL A 454 -21.80 10.14 2.74
N LEU A 455 -21.59 11.37 2.25
CA LEU A 455 -21.07 11.64 0.93
C LEU A 455 -19.54 11.82 1.02
N ARG A 456 -18.83 10.98 0.28
CA ARG A 456 -17.39 11.09 0.07
C ARG A 456 -17.09 11.50 -1.36
N GLY A 457 -16.27 12.52 -1.51
CA GLY A 457 -15.74 12.95 -2.81
C GLY A 457 -15.30 14.40 -2.74
N LEU A 458 -14.05 14.65 -3.13
CA LEU A 458 -13.49 15.99 -3.09
C LEU A 458 -14.24 16.88 -4.11
N ASN A 459 -14.75 18.02 -3.65
CA ASN A 459 -15.52 18.98 -4.45
C ASN A 459 -16.78 18.40 -5.13
N SER A 460 -17.29 17.27 -4.62
CA SER A 460 -18.53 16.71 -5.13
C SER A 460 -19.72 17.61 -4.77
N PRO A 461 -20.65 17.88 -5.71
CA PRO A 461 -21.84 18.64 -5.40
C PRO A 461 -22.68 17.89 -4.36
N LEU A 462 -23.18 18.62 -3.36
CA LEU A 462 -24.08 18.08 -2.37
C LEU A 462 -25.43 17.76 -3.02
N PRO A 463 -25.93 16.52 -2.94
CA PRO A 463 -27.22 16.19 -3.52
C PRO A 463 -28.34 16.82 -2.67
N ALA A 464 -29.24 17.55 -3.33
CA ALA A 464 -30.43 18.13 -2.70
C ALA A 464 -31.46 17.06 -2.32
N ASP A 465 -31.51 16.00 -3.14
CA ASP A 465 -32.37 14.83 -2.97
C ASP A 465 -31.54 13.54 -3.06
N ILE A 466 -31.89 12.53 -2.27
CA ILE A 466 -31.37 11.16 -2.40
C ILE A 466 -32.55 10.23 -2.57
N GLU A 467 -32.50 9.37 -3.59
CA GLU A 467 -33.45 8.29 -3.78
C GLU A 467 -32.81 6.96 -3.34
N LEU A 468 -33.45 6.29 -2.39
CA LEU A 468 -33.03 4.99 -1.90
C LEU A 468 -34.02 3.93 -2.41
N SER A 469 -33.50 2.81 -2.93
CA SER A 469 -34.33 1.72 -3.45
C SER A 469 -33.77 0.35 -3.06
N ASN A 470 -34.66 -0.60 -2.80
CA ASN A 470 -34.32 -2.02 -2.65
C ASN A 470 -34.70 -2.86 -3.88
N GLY A 471 -35.04 -2.21 -5.00
CA GLY A 471 -35.48 -2.83 -6.25
C GLY A 471 -37.01 -2.89 -6.41
N GLU A 472 -37.75 -2.98 -5.31
CA GLU A 472 -39.23 -3.04 -5.32
C GLU A 472 -39.86 -1.74 -4.81
N LEU A 473 -39.27 -1.18 -3.76
CA LEU A 473 -39.69 0.05 -3.11
C LEU A 473 -38.64 1.14 -3.35
N THR A 474 -39.13 2.38 -3.38
CA THR A 474 -38.30 3.57 -3.52
C THR A 474 -38.73 4.60 -2.49
N PHE A 475 -37.77 5.22 -1.84
CA PHE A 475 -37.98 6.25 -0.83
C PHE A 475 -37.13 7.47 -1.13
N LYS A 476 -37.77 8.62 -1.29
CA LYS A 476 -37.10 9.89 -1.60
C LYS A 476 -36.84 10.68 -0.33
N LEU A 477 -35.58 11.04 -0.13
CA LEU A 477 -35.12 11.97 0.89
C LEU A 477 -34.87 13.34 0.23
N SER A 478 -35.45 14.39 0.81
CA SER A 478 -35.36 15.77 0.32
C SER A 478 -35.00 16.72 1.46
N ASN A 479 -34.51 17.91 1.13
CA ASN A 479 -34.11 18.94 2.11
C ASN A 479 -33.05 18.43 3.11
N LEU A 480 -32.08 17.67 2.62
CA LEU A 480 -31.02 17.10 3.44
C LEU A 480 -30.12 18.19 4.03
N ASN A 481 -30.00 18.19 5.35
CA ASN A 481 -29.12 19.11 6.07
C ASN A 481 -27.72 18.50 6.16
N TRP A 482 -26.86 18.83 5.20
CA TRP A 482 -25.48 18.36 5.15
C TRP A 482 -24.59 19.12 6.14
N SER A 483 -23.68 18.39 6.78
CA SER A 483 -22.66 18.92 7.67
C SER A 483 -21.32 18.22 7.40
N GLY A 484 -20.20 18.94 7.47
CA GLY A 484 -18.89 18.35 7.18
C GLY A 484 -17.90 19.33 6.60
N GLN A 485 -16.74 18.82 6.18
CA GLN A 485 -15.64 19.59 5.60
C GLN A 485 -14.94 18.78 4.50
N ASP A 486 -14.37 19.48 3.52
CA ASP A 486 -13.60 18.92 2.41
C ASP A 486 -14.34 17.78 1.67
N ASN A 487 -13.70 16.62 1.57
CA ASN A 487 -14.17 15.42 0.90
C ASN A 487 -15.14 14.57 1.76
N PHE A 488 -15.59 15.10 2.89
CA PHE A 488 -16.44 14.39 3.85
C PHE A 488 -17.65 15.23 4.25
N GLN A 489 -18.84 14.78 3.85
CA GLN A 489 -20.12 15.42 4.17
C GLN A 489 -21.07 14.36 4.72
N GLN A 490 -21.83 14.68 5.75
CA GLN A 490 -22.78 13.75 6.36
C GLN A 490 -24.11 14.41 6.70
N THR A 491 -25.17 13.61 6.73
CA THR A 491 -26.49 13.99 7.18
C THR A 491 -27.18 12.80 7.83
N ARG A 492 -28.30 13.04 8.51
CA ARG A 492 -29.14 11.97 9.08
C ARG A 492 -30.55 12.08 8.55
N ALA A 493 -31.16 10.94 8.31
CA ALA A 493 -32.50 10.85 7.77
C ALA A 493 -33.24 9.65 8.35
N TYR A 494 -34.58 9.71 8.32
CA TYR A 494 -35.42 8.56 8.69
C TYR A 494 -35.97 7.89 7.44
N ILE A 495 -35.84 6.57 7.36
CA ILE A 495 -36.41 5.74 6.29
C ILE A 495 -37.37 4.69 6.88
N PRO A 496 -38.35 4.20 6.11
CA PRO A 496 -39.16 3.06 6.54
C PRO A 496 -38.33 1.78 6.54
N SER A 497 -38.49 0.93 7.56
CA SER A 497 -37.81 -0.37 7.68
C SER A 497 -38.14 -1.32 6.53
N THR A 498 -39.27 -1.13 5.83
CA THR A 498 -39.67 -1.90 4.65
C THR A 498 -38.72 -1.71 3.45
N LEU A 499 -37.90 -0.65 3.45
CA LEU A 499 -36.86 -0.45 2.44
C LEU A 499 -35.63 -1.35 2.68
N LEU A 500 -35.50 -1.96 3.86
CA LEU A 500 -34.35 -2.81 4.21
C LEU A 500 -34.69 -4.28 3.97
N ASN A 501 -33.74 -5.04 3.42
CA ASN A 501 -33.92 -6.45 3.14
C ASN A 501 -33.43 -7.32 4.32
N VAL A 502 -34.24 -8.29 4.74
CA VAL A 502 -33.87 -9.23 5.82
C VAL A 502 -32.60 -10.00 5.42
N GLY A 503 -31.64 -10.12 6.35
CA GLY A 503 -30.37 -10.83 6.11
C GLY A 503 -29.40 -10.12 5.14
N SER A 504 -29.80 -8.96 4.61
CA SER A 504 -28.95 -8.11 3.76
C SER A 504 -28.17 -7.18 4.67
N ASN A 505 -27.05 -7.66 5.19
CA ASN A 505 -26.10 -6.86 6.00
C ASN A 505 -25.24 -5.91 5.15
N THR A 506 -25.78 -5.36 4.06
CA THR A 506 -25.12 -4.34 3.24
C THR A 506 -25.59 -2.98 3.72
#